data_AF-A0A9W4GPU0-F1
#
_entry.id   AF-A0A9W4GPU0-F1
#
_cell.length_a   1.000
_cell.length_b   1.000
_cell.length_c   1.000
_cell.angle_alpha   90.00
_cell.angle_beta   90.00
_cell.angle_gamma   90.00
#
_symmetry.space_group_name_H-M   'P 1'
#
loop_
_entity.id
_entity.type
_entity.pdbx_description
1 polymer ?
#
loop_
_entity_poly.entity_id
_entity_poly.type
_entity_poly.pdbx_seq_one_letter_code
_entity_poly.pdbx_strand_id
1 'polypeptide(L)'
;METPWARVGTALRAARKAQELTQAELAARADVSAGTIRAIERGQEFQKVTPTLRAVEAAIGWAEGSVQAILDGGEPTPAPAPETTQAAAVASLEGLPYRIAQALADGTALDTRLKTIGSGGEIVIIVKGREGATDEEKRAILREWERQEGHLDRLGEVADDSSDNQ
;
A
#
# COMPACT_ATOMS: atom_id res chain seq x y z
N MET A 1 -0.45 36.59 -25.32
CA MET A 1 -0.46 36.39 -23.86
C MET A 1 -0.96 34.98 -23.63
N GLU A 2 -0.22 34.17 -22.87
CA GLU A 2 -0.66 32.82 -22.51
C GLU A 2 -1.81 32.94 -21.50
N THR A 3 -2.89 32.16 -21.69
CA THR A 3 -4.00 32.17 -20.74
C THR A 3 -3.61 31.41 -19.47
N PRO A 4 -4.17 31.76 -18.30
CA PRO A 4 -3.93 30.99 -17.07
C PRO A 4 -4.18 29.49 -17.24
N TRP A 5 -5.20 29.11 -18.01
CA TRP A 5 -5.52 27.71 -18.32
C TRP A 5 -4.49 27.04 -19.24
N ALA A 6 -3.89 27.78 -20.17
CA ALA A 6 -2.78 27.27 -20.97
C ALA A 6 -1.55 26.96 -20.09
N ARG A 7 -1.25 27.79 -19.07
CA ARG A 7 -0.20 27.49 -18.09
C ARG A 7 -0.49 26.20 -17.32
N VAL A 8 -1.73 26.00 -16.87
CA VAL A 8 -2.16 24.75 -16.20
C VAL A 8 -1.93 23.55 -17.12
N GLY A 9 -2.33 23.64 -18.38
CA GLY A 9 -2.13 22.58 -19.36
C GLY A 9 -0.66 22.25 -19.59
N THR A 10 0.18 23.27 -19.72
CA THR A 10 1.64 23.14 -19.88
C THR A 10 2.28 22.49 -18.66
N ALA A 11 1.95 22.96 -17.45
CA ALA A 11 2.48 22.42 -16.21
C ALA A 11 2.07 20.95 -15.99
N LEU A 12 0.80 20.62 -16.23
CA LEU A 12 0.31 19.24 -16.09
C LEU A 12 1.00 18.31 -17.09
N ARG A 13 1.17 18.76 -18.34
CA ARG A 13 1.86 17.99 -19.38
C ARG A 13 3.33 17.75 -19.02
N ALA A 14 4.01 18.75 -18.47
CA ALA A 14 5.39 18.64 -18.02
C ALA A 14 5.52 17.63 -16.87
N ALA A 15 4.66 17.74 -15.85
CA ALA A 15 4.64 16.81 -14.72
C ALA A 15 4.35 15.36 -15.16
N ARG A 16 3.37 15.17 -16.05
CA ARG A 16 3.06 13.84 -16.61
C ARG A 16 4.26 13.23 -17.33
N LYS A 17 4.93 14.01 -18.16
CA LYS A 17 6.13 13.56 -18.89
C LYS A 17 7.30 13.26 -17.95
N ALA A 18 7.47 14.03 -16.88
CA ALA A 18 8.51 13.79 -15.88
C ALA A 18 8.33 12.44 -15.14
N GLN A 19 7.10 11.93 -15.07
CA GLN A 19 6.76 10.61 -14.52
C GLN A 19 6.64 9.52 -15.60
N GLU A 20 7.00 9.82 -16.85
CA GLU A 20 6.91 8.90 -18.01
C GLU A 20 5.51 8.33 -18.27
N LEU A 21 4.46 9.01 -17.80
CA LEU A 21 3.08 8.55 -17.96
C LEU A 21 2.51 8.94 -19.31
N THR A 22 1.70 8.07 -19.90
CA THR A 22 0.79 8.39 -21.00
C THR A 22 -0.43 9.16 -20.49
N GLN A 23 -1.15 9.85 -21.39
CA GLN A 23 -2.41 10.52 -21.03
C GLN A 23 -3.47 9.53 -20.51
N ALA A 24 -3.46 8.29 -21.02
CA ALA A 24 -4.40 7.24 -20.61
C ALA A 24 -4.10 6.73 -19.19
N GLU A 25 -2.82 6.58 -18.83
CA GLU A 25 -2.43 6.17 -17.47
C GLU A 25 -2.75 7.24 -16.44
N LEU A 26 -2.49 8.52 -16.74
CA LEU A 26 -2.89 9.61 -15.86
C LEU A 26 -4.42 9.68 -15.71
N ALA A 27 -5.15 9.46 -16.81
CA ALA A 27 -6.62 9.43 -16.79
C ALA A 27 -7.15 8.30 -15.91
N ALA A 28 -6.56 7.10 -16.02
CA ALA A 28 -6.90 5.94 -15.17
C ALA A 28 -6.61 6.21 -13.69
N ARG A 29 -5.46 6.82 -13.37
CA ARG A 29 -5.11 7.20 -11.98
C ARG A 29 -6.07 8.21 -11.37
N ALA A 30 -6.59 9.13 -12.19
CA ALA A 30 -7.51 10.18 -11.76
C ALA A 30 -8.99 9.78 -11.84
N ASP A 31 -9.31 8.57 -12.31
CA ASP A 31 -10.68 8.11 -12.61
C ASP A 31 -11.44 9.07 -13.55
N VAL A 32 -10.80 9.46 -14.65
CA VAL A 32 -11.38 10.36 -15.67
C VAL A 32 -11.15 9.82 -17.08
N SER A 33 -11.82 10.42 -18.07
CA SER A 33 -11.56 10.07 -19.47
C SER A 33 -10.21 10.59 -19.96
N ALA A 34 -9.55 9.87 -20.86
CA ALA A 34 -8.33 10.37 -21.54
C ALA A 34 -8.59 11.66 -22.33
N GLY A 35 -9.81 11.86 -22.83
CA GLY A 35 -10.24 13.09 -23.47
C GLY A 35 -10.21 14.30 -22.52
N THR A 36 -10.53 14.08 -21.24
CA THR A 36 -10.45 15.09 -20.18
C THR A 36 -9.01 15.54 -19.97
N ILE A 37 -8.06 14.61 -19.81
CA ILE A 37 -6.63 14.93 -19.69
C ILE A 37 -6.14 15.70 -20.93
N ARG A 38 -6.53 15.25 -22.12
CA ARG A 38 -6.17 15.91 -23.38
C ARG A 38 -6.73 17.34 -23.48
N ALA A 39 -7.95 17.57 -22.99
CA ALA A 39 -8.56 18.90 -22.98
C ALA A 39 -7.82 19.85 -22.02
N ILE A 40 -7.48 19.37 -20.82
CA ILE A 40 -6.71 20.14 -19.83
C ILE A 40 -5.32 20.49 -20.37
N GLU A 41 -4.58 19.52 -20.92
CA GLU A 41 -3.23 19.75 -21.48
C GLU A 41 -3.20 20.71 -22.67
N ARG A 42 -4.32 20.87 -23.39
CA ARG A 42 -4.45 21.88 -24.47
C ARG A 42 -4.81 23.26 -23.96
N GLY A 43 -5.00 23.42 -22.64
CA GLY A 43 -5.42 24.68 -22.04
C GLY A 43 -6.88 25.03 -22.30
N GLN A 44 -7.77 24.02 -22.39
CA GLN A 44 -9.21 24.29 -22.45
C GLN A 44 -9.61 25.15 -21.24
N GLU A 45 -10.32 26.25 -21.50
CA GLU A 45 -10.76 27.13 -20.44
C GLU A 45 -11.93 26.51 -19.67
N PHE A 46 -11.84 26.56 -18.35
CA PHE A 46 -12.91 26.20 -17.44
C PHE A 46 -13.36 27.45 -16.67
N GLN A 47 -14.63 27.51 -16.29
CA GLN A 47 -15.14 28.63 -15.51
C GLN A 47 -14.59 28.65 -14.08
N LYS A 48 -14.21 27.48 -13.54
CA LYS A 48 -13.68 27.30 -12.19
C LYS A 48 -12.91 25.98 -12.08
N VAL A 49 -12.11 25.84 -11.03
CA VAL A 49 -11.51 24.55 -10.64
C VAL A 49 -12.62 23.58 -10.23
N THR A 50 -12.71 22.45 -10.93
CA THR A 50 -13.72 21.41 -10.72
C THR A 50 -13.17 20.26 -9.86
N PRO A 51 -14.03 19.40 -9.28
CA PRO A 51 -13.58 18.18 -8.61
C PRO A 51 -12.71 17.29 -9.50
N THR A 52 -13.00 17.26 -10.81
CA THR A 52 -12.19 16.57 -11.82
C THR A 52 -10.75 17.10 -11.88
N LEU A 53 -10.57 18.43 -11.83
CA LEU A 53 -9.22 19.02 -11.79
C LEU A 53 -8.48 18.66 -10.51
N ARG A 54 -9.18 18.61 -9.36
CA ARG A 54 -8.58 18.17 -8.08
C ARG A 54 -8.20 16.69 -8.08
N ALA A 55 -9.01 15.84 -8.70
CA ALA A 55 -8.66 14.42 -8.88
C ALA A 55 -7.38 14.26 -9.73
N VAL A 56 -7.22 15.10 -10.76
CA VAL A 56 -6.02 15.13 -11.59
C VAL A 56 -4.81 15.69 -10.82
N GLU A 57 -4.96 16.73 -9.99
CA GLU A 57 -3.91 17.21 -9.07
C GLU A 57 -3.39 16.07 -8.18
N ALA A 58 -4.30 15.36 -7.51
CA ALA A 58 -3.94 14.25 -6.63
C ALA A 58 -3.25 13.12 -7.41
N ALA A 59 -3.79 12.74 -8.57
CA ALA A 59 -3.27 11.66 -9.39
C ALA A 59 -1.88 11.92 -9.97
N ILE A 60 -1.52 13.19 -10.19
CA ILE A 60 -0.17 13.59 -10.62
C ILE A 60 0.78 13.84 -9.45
N GLY A 61 0.30 13.71 -8.21
CA GLY A 61 1.11 13.91 -7.00
C GLY A 61 1.35 15.38 -6.66
N TRP A 62 0.39 16.25 -6.98
CA TRP A 62 0.37 17.64 -6.53
C TRP A 62 -0.48 17.78 -5.27
N ALA A 63 -0.12 18.76 -4.43
CA ALA A 63 -0.93 19.17 -3.29
C ALA A 63 -2.24 19.80 -3.78
N GLU A 64 -3.29 19.67 -2.96
CA GLU A 64 -4.59 20.29 -3.20
C GLU A 64 -4.43 21.81 -3.40
N GLY A 65 -5.01 22.35 -4.47
CA GLY A 65 -4.95 23.78 -4.80
C GLY A 65 -3.80 24.18 -5.71
N SER A 66 -2.97 23.24 -6.17
CA SER A 66 -1.87 23.53 -7.11
C SER A 66 -2.33 24.11 -8.46
N VAL A 67 -3.47 23.68 -8.98
CA VAL A 67 -4.10 24.27 -10.19
C VAL A 67 -4.51 25.71 -9.92
N GLN A 68 -5.08 26.00 -8.74
CA GLN A 68 -5.43 27.36 -8.37
C GLN A 68 -4.18 28.25 -8.29
N ALA A 69 -3.10 27.76 -7.68
CA ALA A 69 -1.83 28.46 -7.63
C ALA A 69 -1.29 28.81 -9.03
N ILE A 70 -1.38 27.88 -10.00
CA ILE A 70 -0.97 28.14 -11.40
C ILE A 70 -1.89 29.18 -12.07
N LEU A 71 -3.20 29.13 -11.81
CA LEU A 71 -4.15 30.12 -12.34
C LEU A 71 -3.83 31.53 -11.81
N ASP A 72 -3.42 31.62 -10.54
CA ASP A 72 -3.02 32.87 -9.89
C ASP A 72 -1.61 33.35 -10.30
N GLY A 73 -0.87 32.54 -11.08
CA GLY A 73 0.44 32.87 -11.63
C GLY A 73 1.63 32.34 -10.83
N GLY A 74 1.39 31.47 -9.84
CA GLY A 74 2.41 30.71 -9.14
C GLY A 74 2.72 29.36 -9.79
N GLU A 75 3.38 28.49 -9.02
CA GLU A 75 3.82 27.15 -9.43
C GLU A 75 3.04 26.05 -8.68
N PRO A 76 2.87 24.85 -9.25
CA PRO A 76 2.26 23.74 -8.54
C PRO A 76 3.14 23.30 -7.37
N THR A 77 2.50 22.92 -6.27
CA THR A 77 3.22 22.38 -5.10
C THR A 77 3.18 20.86 -5.18
N PRO A 78 4.32 20.15 -5.17
CA PRO A 78 4.30 18.70 -5.05
C PRO A 78 3.59 18.31 -3.75
N ALA A 79 2.74 17.29 -3.81
CA ALA A 79 2.16 16.74 -2.60
C ALA A 79 3.31 16.36 -1.65
N PRO A 80 3.18 16.61 -0.34
CA PRO A 80 4.11 16.01 0.60
C PRO A 80 4.15 14.52 0.24
N ALA A 81 5.36 13.99 -0.01
CA ALA A 81 5.52 12.56 -0.14
C ALA A 81 4.74 11.95 1.02
N PRO A 82 3.92 10.89 0.82
CA PRO A 82 3.44 10.16 1.97
C PRO A 82 4.72 9.82 2.70
N GLU A 83 4.91 10.47 3.86
CA GLU A 83 5.95 10.06 4.77
C GLU A 83 5.70 8.56 4.84
N THR A 84 6.69 7.78 4.41
CA THR A 84 6.68 6.35 4.66
C THR A 84 6.79 6.29 6.16
N THR A 85 5.64 6.49 6.80
CA THR A 85 5.46 6.41 8.21
C THR A 85 5.69 4.95 8.43
N GLN A 86 6.92 4.66 8.83
CA GLN A 86 7.34 3.42 9.44
C GLN A 86 6.45 3.08 10.66
N ALA A 87 5.53 3.98 11.04
CA ALA A 87 4.41 3.73 11.94
C ALA A 87 3.17 3.03 11.31
N ALA A 88 3.08 2.86 9.99
CA ALA A 88 2.06 1.98 9.38
C ALA A 88 2.36 0.49 9.66
N ALA A 89 3.61 0.14 9.99
CA ALA A 89 3.94 -1.20 10.49
C ALA A 89 3.50 -1.42 11.96
N VAL A 90 3.28 -0.36 12.74
CA VAL A 90 2.71 -0.46 14.10
C VAL A 90 1.20 -0.19 14.15
N ALA A 91 0.59 0.35 13.09
CA ALA A 91 -0.85 0.63 13.05
C ALA A 91 -1.74 -0.60 12.75
N SER A 92 -1.19 -1.78 12.44
CA SER A 92 -1.97 -3.02 12.27
C SER A 92 -1.79 -4.04 13.41
N LEU A 93 -1.49 -3.57 14.62
CA LEU A 93 -1.57 -4.40 15.84
C LEU A 93 -2.93 -4.26 16.56
N GLU A 94 -3.86 -3.45 16.06
CA GLU A 94 -5.23 -3.42 16.58
C GLU A 94 -5.94 -4.73 16.22
N GLY A 95 -6.06 -5.62 17.21
CA GLY A 95 -6.72 -6.93 17.08
C GLY A 95 -5.83 -8.13 17.44
N LEU A 96 -4.52 -7.95 17.60
CA LEU A 96 -3.67 -9.03 18.10
C LEU A 96 -3.74 -9.12 19.63
N PRO A 97 -3.89 -10.33 20.20
CA PRO A 97 -3.74 -10.52 21.63
C PRO A 97 -2.37 -10.00 22.10
N TYR A 98 -2.35 -9.26 23.21
CA TYR A 98 -1.16 -8.60 23.78
C TYR A 98 0.11 -9.46 23.77
N ARG A 99 -0.01 -10.76 24.05
CA ARG A 99 1.12 -11.70 24.04
C ARG A 99 1.80 -11.85 22.67
N ILE A 100 1.05 -11.74 21.58
CA ILE A 100 1.59 -11.81 20.21
C ILE A 100 2.33 -10.53 19.88
N ALA A 101 1.74 -9.38 20.22
CA ALA A 101 2.36 -8.08 20.06
C ALA A 101 3.68 -7.97 20.86
N GLN A 102 3.67 -8.38 22.12
CA GLN A 102 4.85 -8.39 22.98
C GLN A 102 5.94 -9.31 22.42
N ALA A 103 5.59 -10.55 22.06
CA ALA A 103 6.57 -11.44 21.49
C ALA A 103 7.15 -10.88 20.17
N LEU A 104 6.42 -10.08 19.39
CA LEU A 104 6.90 -9.49 18.13
C LEU A 104 7.84 -8.31 18.40
N ALA A 105 7.63 -7.61 19.52
CA ALA A 105 8.52 -6.55 19.97
C ALA A 105 9.85 -7.10 20.51
N ASP A 106 9.83 -8.26 21.17
CA ASP A 106 10.97 -8.82 21.89
C ASP A 106 11.98 -9.60 21.01
N GLY A 107 11.78 -9.69 19.69
CA GLY A 107 12.71 -10.39 18.80
C GLY A 107 12.36 -10.39 17.32
N THR A 108 13.30 -10.81 16.48
CA THR A 108 13.08 -10.90 15.02
C THR A 108 12.30 -12.18 14.69
N ALA A 109 11.11 -12.02 14.10
CA ALA A 109 10.35 -13.13 13.54
C ALA A 109 11.18 -13.84 12.45
N LEU A 110 11.30 -15.16 12.54
CA LEU A 110 12.11 -15.98 11.62
C LEU A 110 11.28 -16.62 10.52
N ASP A 111 10.03 -16.98 10.81
CA ASP A 111 9.08 -17.55 9.84
C ASP A 111 7.62 -17.28 10.27
N THR A 112 6.68 -17.27 9.32
CA THR A 112 5.24 -17.08 9.55
C THR A 112 4.41 -17.95 8.61
N ARG A 113 3.53 -18.79 9.18
CA ARG A 113 2.65 -19.69 8.42
C ARG A 113 1.19 -19.50 8.80
N LEU A 114 0.32 -19.56 7.78
CA LEU A 114 -1.13 -19.55 7.90
C LEU A 114 -1.64 -20.98 7.66
N LYS A 115 -2.43 -21.54 8.59
CA LYS A 115 -3.03 -22.86 8.44
C LYS A 115 -4.49 -22.84 8.86
N THR A 116 -5.37 -23.34 8.01
CA THR A 116 -6.80 -23.42 8.30
C THR A 116 -7.09 -24.47 9.36
N ILE A 117 -7.98 -24.19 10.31
CA ILE A 117 -8.59 -25.18 11.21
C ILE A 117 -10.10 -25.27 10.92
N GLY A 118 -10.57 -26.49 10.66
CA GLY A 118 -12.00 -26.78 10.53
C GLY A 118 -12.70 -25.93 9.47
N SER A 119 -13.97 -25.61 9.70
CA SER A 119 -14.85 -24.96 8.71
C SER A 119 -14.65 -23.44 8.54
N GLY A 120 -13.49 -22.87 8.91
CA GLY A 120 -13.17 -21.46 8.66
C GLY A 120 -12.31 -20.74 9.69
N GLY A 121 -11.65 -21.44 10.61
CA GLY A 121 -10.64 -20.85 11.49
C GLY A 121 -9.27 -20.81 10.82
N GLU A 122 -8.40 -19.89 11.21
CA GLU A 122 -6.99 -19.85 10.78
C GLU A 122 -6.07 -19.76 11.99
N ILE A 123 -5.00 -20.56 12.00
CA ILE A 123 -3.87 -20.43 12.92
C ILE A 123 -2.76 -19.72 12.18
N VAL A 124 -2.19 -18.71 12.84
CA VAL A 124 -0.90 -18.14 12.48
C VAL A 124 0.15 -18.66 13.44
N ILE A 125 1.17 -19.36 12.92
CA ILE A 125 2.32 -19.80 13.72
C ILE A 125 3.51 -18.90 13.39
N ILE A 126 4.09 -18.32 14.44
CA ILE A 126 5.25 -17.43 14.33
C ILE A 126 6.42 -18.04 15.09
N VAL A 127 7.51 -18.35 14.38
CA VAL A 127 8.74 -18.84 14.98
C VAL A 127 9.65 -17.65 15.25
N LYS A 128 10.16 -17.54 16.49
CA LYS A 128 10.99 -16.41 16.90
C LYS A 128 12.37 -16.86 17.35
N GLY A 129 13.37 -16.14 16.87
CA GLY A 129 14.73 -16.25 17.38
C GLY A 129 14.92 -15.32 18.58
N ARG A 130 15.83 -15.70 19.47
CA ARG A 130 16.29 -14.80 20.53
C ARG A 130 16.85 -13.50 19.95
N GLU A 131 16.72 -12.41 20.68
CA GLU A 131 17.36 -11.15 20.33
C GLU A 131 18.89 -11.33 20.26
N GLY A 132 19.52 -10.76 19.24
CA GLY A 132 20.96 -10.93 18.98
C GLY A 132 21.38 -12.36 18.58
N ALA A 133 20.47 -13.23 18.13
CA ALA A 133 20.83 -14.52 17.55
C ALA A 133 21.68 -14.33 16.28
N THR A 134 22.73 -15.13 16.17
CA THR A 134 23.52 -15.22 14.92
C THR A 134 22.70 -15.92 13.84
N ASP A 135 23.07 -15.70 12.58
CA ASP A 135 22.37 -16.32 11.45
C ASP A 135 22.44 -17.85 11.48
N GLU A 136 23.51 -18.42 12.03
CA GLU A 136 23.65 -19.87 12.18
C GLU A 136 22.66 -20.44 13.20
N GLU A 137 22.46 -19.74 14.32
CA GLU A 137 21.49 -20.12 15.36
C GLU A 137 20.06 -19.97 14.87
N LYS A 138 19.76 -18.89 14.14
CA LYS A 138 18.45 -18.70 13.50
C LYS A 138 18.15 -19.84 12.52
N ARG A 139 19.13 -20.22 11.68
CA ARG A 139 18.99 -21.37 10.75
C ARG A 139 18.83 -22.70 11.49
N ALA A 140 19.48 -22.87 12.65
CA ALA A 140 19.30 -24.07 13.46
C ALA A 140 17.88 -24.18 14.04
N ILE A 141 17.31 -23.06 14.51
CA ILE A 141 15.93 -22.98 15.00
C ILE A 141 14.94 -23.32 13.88
N LEU A 142 15.14 -22.78 12.67
CA LEU A 142 14.28 -23.07 11.52
C LEU A 142 14.35 -24.55 11.10
N ARG A 143 15.54 -25.16 11.11
CA ARG A 143 15.69 -26.61 10.84
C ARG A 143 15.04 -27.50 11.89
N GLU A 144 15.05 -27.09 13.15
CA GLU A 144 14.33 -27.79 14.22
C GLU A 144 12.82 -27.68 14.02
N TRP A 145 12.33 -26.48 13.70
CA TRP A 145 10.93 -26.21 13.40
C TRP A 145 10.41 -27.07 12.23
N GLU A 146 11.14 -27.12 11.10
CA GLU A 146 10.80 -27.96 9.95
C GLU A 146 10.71 -29.45 10.32
N ARG A 147 11.55 -29.94 11.24
CA ARG A 147 11.46 -31.33 11.72
C ARG A 147 10.25 -31.59 12.61
N GLN A 148 9.82 -30.60 13.38
CA GLN A 148 8.70 -30.73 14.32
C GLN A 148 7.34 -30.50 13.66
N GLU A 149 7.31 -29.85 12.49
CA GLU A 149 6.10 -29.55 11.71
C GLU A 149 5.25 -30.81 11.43
N GLY A 150 5.89 -31.96 11.18
CA GLY A 150 5.20 -33.25 11.00
C GLY A 150 4.40 -33.75 12.21
N HIS A 151 4.56 -33.14 13.39
CA HIS A 151 3.74 -33.44 14.57
C HIS A 151 2.45 -32.61 14.61
N LEU A 152 2.43 -31.43 14.00
CA LEU A 152 1.28 -30.53 13.96
C LEU A 152 0.29 -30.86 12.84
N ASP A 153 0.74 -31.52 11.76
CA ASP A 153 -0.17 -32.02 10.73
C ASP A 153 -1.18 -33.05 11.26
N ARG A 154 -0.76 -33.90 12.21
CA ARG A 154 -1.64 -34.87 12.88
C ARG A 154 -2.76 -34.25 13.74
N LEU A 155 -2.59 -33.00 14.20
CA LEU A 155 -3.66 -32.29 14.94
C LEU A 155 -4.82 -31.87 14.03
N GLY A 156 -4.59 -31.73 12.73
CA GLY A 156 -5.63 -31.44 11.73
C GLY A 156 -6.44 -32.69 11.34
N GLU A 157 -5.80 -33.85 11.26
CA GLU A 157 -6.45 -35.12 10.87
C GLU A 157 -7.45 -35.63 11.92
N VAL A 158 -7.16 -35.49 13.22
CA VAL A 158 -8.05 -35.99 14.30
C VAL A 158 -9.39 -35.24 14.35
N ALA A 159 -9.46 -34.02 13.78
CA ALA A 159 -10.70 -33.25 13.71
C ALA A 159 -11.62 -33.67 12.54
N ASP A 160 -11.10 -34.32 11.51
CA ASP A 160 -11.90 -34.78 10.36
C ASP A 160 -12.52 -36.17 10.62
N ASP A 161 -11.83 -37.03 11.39
CA ASP A 161 -12.25 -38.42 11.64
C ASP A 161 -13.42 -38.56 12.64
N SER A 162 -13.91 -37.44 13.21
CA SER A 162 -15.08 -37.45 14.10
C SER A 162 -16.43 -37.23 13.38
N SER A 163 -16.41 -37.07 12.06
CA SER A 163 -17.63 -36.75 11.28
C SER A 163 -18.34 -37.95 10.65
N ASP A 164 -17.80 -39.18 10.78
CA ASP A 164 -18.35 -40.37 10.11
C ASP A 164 -18.63 -41.50 11.11
N ASN A 165 -19.59 -41.28 12.03
CA ASN A 165 -20.30 -42.38 12.68
C ASN A 165 -21.72 -41.93 13.05
N GLN A 166 -22.64 -42.09 12.09
CA GLN A 166 -24.09 -42.01 12.31
C GLN A 166 -24.77 -43.23 11.69
#